data_AF-A0AAD5E0J5-F1
#
_entry.id   AF-A0AAD5E0J5-F1
#
_cell.length_a   1.000
_cell.length_b   1.000
_cell.length_c   1.000
_cell.angle_alpha   90.00
_cell.angle_beta   90.00
_cell.angle_gamma   90.00
#
_symmetry.space_group_name_H-M   'P 1'
#
loop_
_entity.id
_entity.type
_entity.pdbx_description
1 polymer ?
#
loop_
_entity_poly.entity_id
_entity_poly.type
_entity_poly.pdbx_seq_one_letter_code
_entity_poly.pdbx_strand_id
1 'polypeptide(L)'
;MFCYYCSQDVLLNGDIRPIRLIDVCKKEIVNTKQICENCYNVGNICIITHVWGNTKKYDSLHTQIKNLTWDVALSNKNKLDDILSGCRQLNVKWCWLDTVCIKQDDDDEKAIEIPKMSFLYKTSTF
;
A
#
# COMPACT_ATOMS: atom_id res chain seq x y z
N MET A 1 12.50 -14.82 -9.65
CA MET A 1 12.61 -13.50 -8.99
C MET A 1 12.64 -13.78 -7.50
N PHE A 2 13.56 -13.19 -6.75
CA PHE A 2 13.70 -13.45 -5.31
C PHE A 2 12.89 -12.46 -4.47
N CYS A 3 12.36 -12.94 -3.36
CA CYS A 3 11.61 -12.17 -2.38
C CYS A 3 12.52 -11.16 -1.70
N TYR A 4 12.09 -9.90 -1.65
CA TYR A 4 12.80 -8.80 -1.01
C TYR A 4 13.06 -9.01 0.50
N TYR A 5 12.24 -9.83 1.17
CA TYR A 5 12.30 -10.02 2.63
C TYR A 5 13.03 -11.27 3.08
N CYS A 6 13.04 -12.35 2.29
CA CYS A 6 13.59 -13.65 2.70
C CYS A 6 14.45 -14.33 1.63
N SER A 7 14.63 -13.69 0.47
CA SER A 7 15.44 -14.18 -0.66
C SER A 7 14.96 -15.51 -1.27
N GLN A 8 13.76 -15.98 -0.93
CA GLN A 8 13.13 -17.16 -1.54
C GLN A 8 12.48 -16.81 -2.88
N ASP A 9 12.20 -17.81 -3.72
CA ASP A 9 11.49 -17.58 -4.98
C ASP A 9 10.08 -16.99 -4.77
N VAL A 10 9.71 -16.06 -5.65
CA VAL A 10 8.35 -15.51 -5.72
C VAL A 10 7.57 -16.24 -6.82
N LEU A 11 6.48 -16.90 -6.42
CA LEU A 11 5.50 -17.50 -7.32
C LEU A 11 4.27 -16.56 -7.42
N LEU A 12 3.84 -16.20 -8.63
CA LEU A 12 2.81 -15.17 -8.88
C LEU A 12 1.55 -15.71 -9.58
N ASN A 13 1.26 -17.00 -9.44
CA ASN A 13 0.15 -17.62 -10.17
C ASN A 13 -1.21 -17.08 -9.70
N GLY A 14 -1.91 -16.35 -10.59
CA GLY A 14 -3.24 -15.81 -10.29
C GLY A 14 -3.24 -14.74 -9.21
N ASP A 15 -2.15 -13.98 -9.07
CA ASP A 15 -1.96 -13.02 -7.99
C ASP A 15 -2.96 -11.85 -8.01
N ILE A 16 -3.91 -11.89 -7.07
CA ILE A 16 -4.94 -10.85 -6.85
C ILE A 16 -4.53 -9.78 -5.85
N ARG A 17 -3.27 -9.81 -5.36
CA ARG A 17 -2.74 -8.78 -4.46
C ARG A 17 -2.73 -7.41 -5.16
N PRO A 18 -2.82 -6.32 -4.38
CA PRO A 18 -2.65 -4.98 -4.94
C PRO A 18 -1.23 -4.84 -5.50
N ILE A 19 -1.03 -4.01 -6.53
CA ILE A 19 0.31 -3.81 -7.12
C ILE A 19 1.32 -3.33 -6.07
N ARG A 20 0.89 -2.46 -5.13
CA ARG A 20 1.75 -1.92 -4.07
C ARG A 20 1.11 -1.98 -2.70
N LEU A 21 1.96 -2.04 -1.68
CA LEU A 21 1.62 -1.86 -0.28
C LEU A 21 2.59 -0.86 0.36
N ILE A 22 2.20 -0.31 1.50
CA ILE A 22 3.10 0.37 2.43
C ILE A 22 3.55 -0.66 3.46
N ASP A 23 4.86 -0.89 3.57
CA ASP A 23 5.46 -1.53 4.74
C ASP A 23 5.42 -0.54 5.90
N VAL A 24 4.55 -0.82 6.87
CA VAL A 24 4.26 0.09 8.00
C VAL A 24 5.51 0.28 8.88
N CYS A 25 6.34 -0.75 9.03
CA CYS A 25 7.55 -0.71 9.84
C CYS A 25 8.68 0.05 9.14
N LYS A 26 8.86 -0.17 7.83
CA LYS A 26 9.92 0.48 7.04
C LYS A 26 9.53 1.87 6.52
N LYS A 27 8.24 2.21 6.55
CA LYS A 27 7.63 3.40 5.93
C LYS A 27 8.04 3.51 4.45
N GLU A 28 7.72 2.47 3.69
CA GLU A 28 8.22 2.26 2.33
C GLU A 28 7.13 1.70 1.42
N ILE A 29 7.07 2.20 0.18
CA ILE A 29 6.28 1.58 -0.88
C ILE A 29 7.01 0.34 -1.41
N VAL A 30 6.32 -0.79 -1.38
CA VAL A 30 6.82 -2.07 -1.88
C VAL A 30 5.91 -2.64 -2.95
N ASN A 31 6.50 -3.21 -4.00
CA ASN A 31 5.74 -3.93 -5.03
C ASN A 31 5.46 -5.35 -4.54
N THR A 32 4.20 -5.77 -4.56
CA THR A 32 3.80 -7.09 -4.04
C THR A 32 4.37 -8.26 -4.85
N LYS A 33 4.73 -8.04 -6.11
CA LYS A 33 5.45 -9.02 -6.93
C LYS A 33 6.86 -9.34 -6.44
N GLN A 34 7.41 -8.51 -5.54
CA GLN A 34 8.71 -8.74 -4.89
C GLN A 34 8.56 -9.44 -3.53
N ILE A 35 7.34 -9.83 -3.14
CA ILE A 35 7.05 -10.43 -1.83
C ILE A 35 6.53 -11.85 -2.08
N CYS A 36 7.20 -12.86 -1.53
CA CYS A 36 6.67 -14.23 -1.57
C CYS A 36 5.44 -14.36 -0.67
N GLU A 37 4.64 -15.39 -0.93
CA GLU A 37 3.39 -15.66 -0.22
C GLU A 37 3.58 -15.74 1.31
N ASN A 38 4.62 -16.45 1.77
CA ASN A 38 4.92 -16.54 3.20
C ASN A 38 5.17 -15.17 3.84
N CYS A 39 5.99 -14.31 3.21
CA CYS A 39 6.27 -12.98 3.76
C CYS A 39 5.06 -12.06 3.74
N TYR A 40 4.19 -12.22 2.74
CA TYR A 40 2.92 -11.50 2.63
C TYR A 40 1.96 -11.93 3.75
N ASN A 41 1.73 -13.24 3.92
CA ASN A 41 0.77 -13.80 4.88
C ASN A 41 1.19 -13.68 6.35
N VAL A 42 2.49 -13.45 6.64
CA VAL A 42 2.98 -13.22 8.02
C VAL A 42 2.44 -11.91 8.63
N GLY A 43 1.95 -10.98 7.81
CA GLY A 43 1.52 -9.66 8.28
C GLY A 43 0.02 -9.42 8.12
N ASN A 44 -0.61 -8.84 9.14
CA ASN A 44 -1.96 -8.30 9.00
C ASN A 44 -1.97 -7.18 7.95
N ILE A 45 -3.05 -7.14 7.17
CA ILE A 45 -3.29 -6.11 6.15
C ILE A 45 -4.42 -5.18 6.58
N CYS A 46 -4.19 -3.88 6.47
CA CYS A 46 -5.20 -2.85 6.62
C CYS A 46 -5.47 -2.21 5.26
N ILE A 47 -6.74 -2.15 4.87
CA ILE A 47 -7.20 -1.55 3.61
C ILE A 47 -7.95 -0.27 3.98
N ILE A 48 -7.46 0.87 3.50
CA ILE A 48 -8.02 2.18 3.82
C ILE A 48 -8.37 2.90 2.54
N THR A 49 -9.55 3.52 2.50
CA THR A 49 -9.93 4.48 1.46
C THR A 49 -9.94 5.88 2.03
N HIS A 50 -9.26 6.82 1.37
CA HIS A 50 -9.33 8.21 1.78
C HIS A 50 -10.37 8.97 0.93
N VAL A 51 -11.24 9.74 1.61
CA VAL A 51 -12.29 10.52 0.93
C VAL A 51 -11.67 11.69 0.16
N TRP A 52 -12.11 11.83 -1.09
CA TRP A 52 -11.71 12.86 -2.05
C TRP A 52 -12.38 14.20 -1.72
N GLY A 53 -11.89 14.90 -0.69
CA GLY A 53 -12.37 16.22 -0.27
C GLY A 53 -11.31 17.31 -0.44
N ASN A 54 -11.24 18.25 0.52
CA ASN A 54 -10.19 19.28 0.59
C ASN A 54 -8.80 18.65 0.80
N THR A 55 -8.17 18.19 -0.29
CA THR A 55 -6.84 17.57 -0.28
C THR A 55 -5.79 18.50 -0.87
N LYS A 56 -4.54 18.34 -0.40
CA LYS A 56 -3.34 18.92 -1.01
C LYS A 56 -2.46 17.78 -1.52
N LYS A 57 -1.69 18.05 -2.57
CA LYS A 57 -0.68 17.13 -3.08
C LYS A 57 0.57 17.20 -2.20
N TYR A 58 1.10 16.04 -1.86
CA TYR A 58 2.32 15.86 -1.10
C TYR A 58 3.21 14.85 -1.80
N ASP A 59 4.48 15.20 -1.98
CA ASP A 59 5.49 14.31 -2.55
C ASP A 59 6.10 13.39 -1.47
N SER A 60 7.15 12.65 -1.85
CA SER A 60 7.92 11.80 -0.93
C SER A 60 8.71 12.55 0.14
N LEU A 61 9.13 13.80 -0.10
CA LEU A 61 9.82 14.62 0.90
C LEU A 61 8.86 15.02 2.02
N HIS A 62 7.63 15.36 1.66
CA HIS A 62 6.59 15.77 2.61
C HIS A 62 6.00 14.58 3.38
N THR A 63 5.73 13.47 2.68
CA THR A 63 5.16 12.27 3.30
C THR A 63 6.21 11.40 4.00
N GLN A 64 7.47 11.54 3.62
CA GLN A 64 8.60 10.73 4.08
C GLN A 64 8.42 9.22 3.85
N ILE A 65 7.62 8.83 2.84
CA ILE A 65 7.55 7.43 2.41
C ILE A 65 8.68 7.14 1.44
N LYS A 66 9.47 6.11 1.74
CA LYS A 66 10.52 5.63 0.83
C LYS A 66 9.92 5.01 -0.43
N ASN A 67 10.60 5.18 -1.55
CA ASN A 67 10.20 4.68 -2.88
C ASN A 67 8.88 5.26 -3.43
N LEU A 68 8.31 6.28 -2.79
CA LEU A 68 7.21 7.03 -3.39
C LEU A 68 7.80 7.97 -4.45
N THR A 69 7.35 7.82 -5.70
CA THR A 69 7.87 8.60 -6.84
C THR A 69 6.80 9.48 -7.51
N TRP A 70 5.63 9.60 -6.87
CA TRP A 70 4.51 10.43 -7.32
C TRP A 70 3.93 11.23 -6.16
N ASP A 71 3.15 12.26 -6.51
CA ASP A 71 2.40 13.05 -5.56
C ASP A 71 1.16 12.30 -5.07
N VAL A 72 0.89 12.38 -3.77
CA VAL A 72 -0.30 11.80 -3.15
C VAL A 72 -1.22 12.90 -2.63
N ALA A 73 -2.52 12.74 -2.87
CA ALA A 73 -3.53 13.67 -2.38
C ALA A 73 -3.97 13.28 -0.96
N LEU A 74 -3.65 14.12 0.03
CA LEU A 74 -4.02 13.92 1.43
C LEU A 74 -4.72 15.16 2.00
N SER A 75 -5.60 14.97 2.99
CA SER A 75 -6.28 16.08 3.67
C SER A 75 -5.33 16.99 4.44
N ASN A 76 -4.24 16.42 4.97
CA ASN A 76 -3.12 17.17 5.55
C ASN A 76 -1.84 16.31 5.54
N LYS A 77 -0.69 16.93 5.78
CA LYS A 77 0.62 16.28 5.75
C LYS A 77 0.82 15.17 6.79
N ASN A 78 0.15 15.24 7.94
CA ASN A 78 0.28 14.29 9.05
C ASN A 78 -0.67 13.08 8.89
N LYS A 79 -1.69 13.18 8.04
CA LYS A 79 -2.75 12.17 7.90
C LYS A 79 -2.20 10.77 7.69
N LEU A 80 -1.15 10.66 6.88
CA LEU A 80 -0.50 9.39 6.63
C LEU A 80 0.25 8.87 7.87
N ASP A 81 0.94 9.74 8.60
CA ASP A 81 1.63 9.36 9.83
C ASP A 81 0.66 8.91 10.91
N ASP A 82 -0.50 9.56 11.02
CA ASP A 82 -1.57 9.15 11.93
C ASP A 82 -2.08 7.74 11.58
N ILE A 83 -2.34 7.50 10.29
CA ILE A 83 -2.75 6.18 9.77
C ILE A 83 -1.69 5.12 10.09
N LEU A 84 -0.44 5.36 9.73
CA LEU A 84 0.64 4.39 9.94
C LEU A 84 0.91 4.16 11.43
N SER A 85 0.75 5.19 12.27
CA SER A 85 0.87 5.04 13.72
C SER A 85 -0.25 4.18 14.30
N GLY A 86 -1.49 4.34 13.84
CA GLY A 86 -2.61 3.45 14.18
C GLY A 86 -2.35 2.01 13.73
N CYS A 87 -1.89 1.82 12.49
CA CYS A 87 -1.50 0.50 11.98
C CYS A 87 -0.43 -0.17 12.85
N ARG A 88 0.60 0.56 13.30
CA ARG A 88 1.62 0.03 14.22
C ARG A 88 1.03 -0.42 15.55
N GLN A 89 0.12 0.37 16.14
CA GLN A 89 -0.55 0.01 17.39
C GLN A 89 -1.40 -1.27 17.25
N LEU A 90 -1.91 -1.55 16.06
CA LEU A 90 -2.69 -2.74 15.73
C LEU A 90 -1.83 -3.92 15.21
N ASN A 91 -0.49 -3.82 15.25
CA ASN A 91 0.42 -4.82 14.68
C ASN A 91 0.14 -5.13 13.20
N VAL A 92 -0.32 -4.13 12.44
CA VAL A 92 -0.49 -4.21 10.98
C VAL A 92 0.86 -4.04 10.31
N LYS A 93 1.24 -4.99 9.46
CA LYS A 93 2.48 -4.93 8.68
C LYS A 93 2.27 -4.23 7.34
N TRP A 94 1.14 -4.51 6.71
CA TRP A 94 0.83 -4.05 5.37
C TRP A 94 -0.33 -3.07 5.42
N CYS A 95 -0.12 -1.86 4.92
CA CYS A 95 -1.19 -0.91 4.71
C CYS A 95 -1.37 -0.70 3.21
N TRP A 96 -2.61 -0.82 2.74
CA TRP A 96 -3.01 -0.37 1.42
C TRP A 96 -3.88 0.86 1.57
N LEU A 97 -3.52 1.95 0.90
CA LEU A 97 -4.28 3.20 0.89
C LEU A 97 -4.47 3.60 -0.57
N ASP A 98 -5.70 3.64 -1.05
CA ASP A 98 -6.02 3.90 -2.47
C ASP A 98 -5.28 5.12 -3.06
N THR A 99 -5.30 6.25 -2.35
CA THR A 99 -4.66 7.50 -2.79
C THR A 99 -3.12 7.47 -2.78
N VAL A 100 -2.52 6.45 -2.17
CA VAL A 100 -1.05 6.31 -2.04
C VAL A 100 -0.54 5.11 -2.83
N CYS A 101 -1.19 3.96 -2.76
CA CYS A 101 -0.76 2.71 -3.39
C CYS A 101 -1.11 2.63 -4.88
N ILE A 102 -2.13 3.37 -5.31
CA ILE A 102 -2.48 3.55 -6.73
C ILE A 102 -1.96 4.90 -7.20
N LYS A 103 -1.28 4.91 -8.33
CA LYS A 103 -0.87 6.13 -9.03
C LYS A 103 -2.10 6.78 -9.68
N GLN A 104 -2.57 7.89 -9.13
CA GLN A 104 -3.88 8.46 -9.45
C GLN A 104 -3.96 9.14 -10.83
N ASP A 105 -2.82 9.55 -11.36
CA ASP A 105 -2.63 10.10 -12.71
C ASP A 105 -2.41 9.01 -13.79
N ASP A 106 -2.45 7.72 -13.41
CA ASP A 106 -2.23 6.59 -14.33
C ASP A 106 -3.53 5.81 -14.54
N ASP A 107 -4.18 6.03 -15.69
CA ASP A 107 -5.47 5.40 -16.03
C ASP A 107 -5.35 3.88 -16.24
N ASP A 108 -4.22 3.40 -16.77
CA ASP A 108 -3.98 1.97 -16.98
C ASP A 108 -3.81 1.25 -15.64
N GLU A 109 -3.09 1.86 -14.69
CA GLU A 109 -2.94 1.32 -13.34
C GLU A 109 -4.28 1.29 -12.60
N LYS A 110 -5.08 2.37 -12.69
CA LYS A 110 -6.42 2.42 -12.12
C LYS A 110 -7.33 1.33 -12.70
N ALA A 111 -7.27 1.09 -14.01
CA ALA A 111 -8.06 0.03 -14.65
C ALA A 111 -7.71 -1.37 -14.14
N ILE A 112 -6.49 -1.59 -13.64
CA ILE A 112 -6.05 -2.87 -13.05
C ILE A 112 -6.41 -2.97 -11.55
N GLU A 113 -6.23 -1.90 -10.77
CA GLU A 113 -6.38 -1.94 -9.32
C GLU A 113 -7.83 -1.76 -8.86
N ILE A 114 -8.61 -0.88 -9.50
CA ILE A 114 -10.00 -0.59 -9.10
C ILE A 114 -10.88 -1.85 -9.08
N PRO A 115 -10.84 -2.75 -10.09
CA PRO A 115 -11.62 -3.99 -10.06
C PRO A 115 -11.27 -4.90 -8.86
N LYS A 116 -10.03 -4.87 -8.39
CA LYS A 116 -9.56 -5.66 -7.25
C LYS A 116 -10.07 -5.13 -5.91
N MET A 117 -10.47 -3.86 -5.81
CA MET A 117 -10.88 -3.24 -4.55
C MET A 117 -11.99 -4.05 -3.84
N SER A 118 -12.96 -4.55 -4.59
CA SER A 118 -14.04 -5.41 -4.07
C SER A 118 -13.54 -6.68 -3.37
N PHE A 119 -12.41 -7.23 -3.83
CA PHE A 119 -11.75 -8.37 -3.21
C PHE A 119 -10.88 -7.93 -2.02
N LEU A 120 -10.12 -6.85 -2.17
CA LEU A 120 -9.25 -6.31 -1.12
C LEU A 120 -10.03 -6.00 0.17
N TYR A 121 -11.21 -5.39 0.06
CA TYR A 121 -12.05 -5.13 1.23
C TYR A 121 -12.45 -6.40 1.99
N LYS A 122 -12.69 -7.51 1.29
CA LYS A 122 -13.02 -8.80 1.92
C LYS A 122 -11.85 -9.43 2.65
N THR A 123 -10.62 -9.08 2.27
CA THR A 123 -9.39 -9.58 2.89
C THR A 123 -8.88 -8.72 4.04
N SER A 124 -9.50 -7.56 4.29
CA SER A 124 -9.11 -6.69 5.38
C SER A 124 -9.35 -7.36 6.74
N THR A 125 -8.39 -7.20 7.66
CA THR A 125 -8.48 -7.79 9.00
C THR A 125 -9.18 -6.86 10.01
N PHE A 126 -9.47 -5.60 9.62
CA PHE A 126 -10.09 -4.57 10.46
C PHE A 126 -10.92 -3.60 9.63
#